data_AF-A0A0J7XMK9-F1
#
_entry.id   AF-A0A0J7XMK9-F1
#
_cell.length_a   1.000
_cell.length_b   1.000
_cell.length_c   1.000
_cell.angle_alpha   90.00
_cell.angle_beta   90.00
_cell.angle_gamma   90.00
#
_symmetry.space_group_name_H-M   'P 1'
#
loop_
_entity.id
_entity.type
_entity.pdbx_description
1 polymer ?
#
loop_
_entity_poly.entity_id
_entity_poly.type
_entity_poly.pdbx_seq_one_letter_code
_entity_poly.pdbx_strand_id
1 'polypeptide(L)'
;MIVIRTYAALSDVSAVLEGNEVHGLLEAHVERLSVYADFDLTDLAMFAVVMPGDTLDSIEDDLGRSLIDDAGAFNQPPEIIQRHQRWFELAFILSDDGFGLILFVPIDMSSP
;
A
#
# COMPACT_ATOMS: atom_id res chain seq x y z
N MET A 1 -1.36 -10.89 -3.98
CA MET A 1 -1.41 -9.53 -3.43
C MET A 1 -2.84 -9.01 -3.48
N ILE A 2 -3.20 -8.04 -2.64
CA ILE A 2 -4.45 -7.29 -2.77
C ILE A 2 -4.14 -5.86 -3.22
N VAL A 3 -4.65 -5.47 -4.39
CA VAL A 3 -4.51 -4.09 -4.91
C VAL A 3 -5.85 -3.37 -4.81
N ILE A 4 -5.84 -2.18 -4.26
CA ILE A 4 -7.03 -1.38 -3.98
C ILE A 4 -6.89 -0.05 -4.72
N ARG A 5 -7.82 0.22 -5.63
CA ARG A 5 -7.83 1.43 -6.48
C ARG A 5 -9.08 2.30 -6.31
N THR A 6 -10.10 1.79 -5.62
CA THR A 6 -11.38 2.50 -5.44
C THR A 6 -11.78 2.49 -3.96
N TYR A 7 -12.54 3.50 -3.54
CA TYR A 7 -13.06 3.54 -2.16
C TYR A 7 -13.94 2.34 -1.83
N ALA A 8 -14.70 1.82 -2.81
CA ALA A 8 -15.51 0.62 -2.64
C ALA A 8 -14.62 -0.61 -2.34
N ALA A 9 -13.59 -0.84 -3.15
CA ALA A 9 -12.64 -1.93 -2.91
C ALA A 9 -11.88 -1.75 -1.59
N LEU A 10 -11.59 -0.51 -1.21
CA LEU A 10 -10.93 -0.20 0.06
C LEU A 10 -11.83 -0.61 1.22
N SER A 11 -13.11 -0.22 1.18
CA SER A 11 -14.08 -0.59 2.20
C SER A 11 -14.27 -2.11 2.27
N ASP A 12 -14.39 -2.79 1.13
CA ASP A 12 -14.57 -4.24 1.07
C ASP A 12 -13.36 -4.98 1.67
N VAL A 13 -12.15 -4.60 1.26
CA VAL A 13 -10.91 -5.21 1.75
C VAL A 13 -10.70 -4.90 3.23
N SER A 14 -10.97 -3.67 3.67
CA SER A 14 -10.88 -3.29 5.07
C SER A 14 -11.80 -4.16 5.94
N ALA A 15 -13.05 -4.39 5.51
CA ALA A 15 -13.99 -5.27 6.21
C ALA A 15 -13.53 -6.73 6.25
N VAL A 16 -12.95 -7.25 5.16
CA VAL A 16 -12.38 -8.61 5.13
C VAL A 16 -11.20 -8.74 6.10
N LEU A 17 -10.45 -7.66 6.31
CA LEU A 17 -9.29 -7.63 7.19
C LEU A 17 -9.65 -7.24 8.64
N GLU A 18 -10.93 -7.22 9.03
CA GLU A 18 -11.36 -6.89 10.38
C GLU A 18 -10.58 -7.71 11.44
N GLY A 19 -10.04 -7.03 12.45
CA GLY A 19 -9.16 -7.63 13.46
C GLY A 19 -7.68 -7.75 13.07
N ASN A 20 -7.32 -7.48 11.81
CA ASN A 20 -5.92 -7.27 11.39
C ASN A 20 -5.48 -5.83 11.66
N GLU A 21 -4.20 -5.60 11.97
CA GLU A 21 -3.64 -4.24 12.12
C GLU A 21 -3.83 -3.39 10.85
N VAL A 22 -3.76 -4.00 9.66
CA VAL A 22 -3.95 -3.29 8.37
C VAL A 22 -5.35 -2.70 8.23
N HIS A 23 -6.38 -3.31 8.84
CA HIS A 23 -7.74 -2.75 8.81
C HIS A 23 -7.77 -1.34 9.43
N GLY A 24 -7.19 -1.17 10.63
CA GLY A 24 -7.12 0.15 11.27
C GLY A 24 -6.26 1.15 10.50
N LEU A 25 -5.21 0.68 9.83
CA LEU A 25 -4.38 1.54 8.97
C LEU A 25 -5.15 2.02 7.74
N LEU A 26 -5.90 1.13 7.08
CA LEU A 26 -6.75 1.47 5.95
C LEU A 26 -7.84 2.48 6.36
N GLU A 27 -8.49 2.30 7.51
CA GLU A 27 -9.47 3.26 8.03
C GLU A 27 -8.85 4.63 8.29
N ALA A 28 -7.65 4.69 8.88
CA ALA A 28 -6.94 5.94 9.11
C ALA A 28 -6.56 6.65 7.79
N HIS A 29 -6.24 5.90 6.73
CA HIS A 29 -6.05 6.47 5.39
C HIS A 29 -7.34 7.03 4.82
N VAL A 30 -8.47 6.34 4.96
CA VAL A 30 -9.78 6.85 4.52
C VAL A 30 -10.12 8.15 5.23
N GLU A 31 -9.95 8.21 6.55
CA GLU A 31 -10.19 9.43 7.32
C GLU A 31 -9.31 10.58 6.82
N ARG A 32 -8.02 10.34 6.58
CA ARG A 32 -7.13 11.37 6.04
C ARG A 32 -7.50 11.82 4.62
N LEU A 33 -7.90 10.89 3.76
CA LEU A 33 -8.29 11.20 2.38
C LEU A 33 -9.68 11.84 2.28
N SER A 34 -10.49 11.79 3.35
CA SER A 34 -11.82 12.40 3.38
C SER A 34 -11.81 13.92 3.15
N VAL A 35 -10.69 14.60 3.42
CA VAL A 35 -10.53 16.03 3.09
C VAL A 35 -10.53 16.30 1.59
N TYR A 36 -10.33 15.26 0.77
CA TYR A 36 -10.35 15.27 -0.69
C TYR A 36 -11.57 14.48 -1.24
N ALA A 37 -12.70 14.50 -0.54
CA ALA A 37 -13.89 13.72 -0.88
C ALA A 37 -14.46 13.98 -2.29
N ASP A 38 -14.10 15.09 -2.94
CA ASP A 38 -14.49 15.41 -4.32
C ASP A 38 -13.64 14.67 -5.38
N PHE A 39 -12.60 13.95 -4.97
CA PHE A 39 -11.71 13.20 -5.85
C PHE A 39 -11.91 11.69 -5.69
N ASP A 40 -11.82 10.97 -6.80
CA ASP A 40 -11.82 9.51 -6.78
C ASP A 40 -10.51 8.99 -6.20
N LEU A 41 -10.56 7.82 -5.55
CA LEU A 41 -9.36 7.21 -4.99
C LEU A 41 -8.29 6.98 -6.06
N THR A 42 -8.68 6.64 -7.29
CA THR A 42 -7.76 6.45 -8.43
C THR A 42 -6.94 7.68 -8.76
N ASP A 43 -7.39 8.88 -8.40
CA ASP A 43 -6.68 10.13 -8.63
C ASP A 43 -5.79 10.51 -7.44
N LEU A 44 -6.07 9.96 -6.26
CA LEU A 44 -5.36 10.29 -5.02
C LEU A 44 -4.27 9.26 -4.70
N ALA A 45 -4.64 7.98 -4.68
CA ALA A 45 -3.76 6.92 -4.24
C ALA A 45 -4.19 5.52 -4.67
N MET A 46 -3.22 4.61 -4.70
CA MET A 46 -3.45 3.17 -4.74
C MET A 46 -2.86 2.51 -3.51
N PHE A 47 -3.53 1.48 -2.99
CA PHE A 47 -3.02 0.68 -1.90
C PHE A 47 -2.68 -0.73 -2.37
N ALA A 48 -1.62 -1.29 -1.82
CA ALA A 48 -1.20 -2.65 -2.06
C ALA A 48 -0.92 -3.33 -0.71
N VAL A 49 -1.54 -4.47 -0.47
CA VAL A 49 -1.29 -5.30 0.72
C VAL A 49 -0.61 -6.58 0.27
N VAL A 50 0.65 -6.73 0.65
CA VAL A 50 1.44 -7.92 0.37
C VAL A 50 0.96 -9.07 1.26
N MET A 51 0.63 -10.19 0.63
CA MET A 51 0.18 -11.40 1.31
C MET A 51 1.33 -12.41 1.40
N PRO A 52 1.31 -13.31 2.41
CA PRO A 52 2.28 -14.40 2.47
C PRO A 52 2.28 -15.23 1.18
N GLY A 53 3.46 -15.36 0.57
CA GLY A 53 3.64 -16.11 -0.69
C GLY A 53 3.65 -15.26 -1.95
N ASP A 54 3.33 -13.96 -1.86
CA ASP A 54 3.54 -13.04 -2.97
C ASP A 54 5.04 -12.86 -3.25
N THR A 55 5.41 -12.85 -4.53
CA THR A 55 6.77 -12.54 -4.98
C THR A 55 6.86 -11.10 -5.44
N LEU A 56 8.07 -10.52 -5.42
CA LEU A 56 8.32 -9.18 -5.96
C LEU A 56 7.82 -9.07 -7.41
N ASP A 57 8.14 -10.04 -8.27
CA ASP A 57 7.71 -10.05 -9.67
C ASP A 57 6.17 -9.99 -9.79
N SER A 58 5.44 -10.78 -8.98
CA SER A 58 3.97 -10.74 -8.99
C SER A 58 3.41 -9.40 -8.51
N ILE A 59 4.12 -8.75 -7.57
CA ILE A 59 3.75 -7.43 -7.05
C ILE A 59 3.93 -6.37 -8.15
N GLU A 60 5.07 -6.39 -8.83
CA GLU A 60 5.38 -5.43 -9.90
C GLU A 60 4.44 -5.60 -11.10
N ASP A 61 4.10 -6.84 -11.46
CA ASP A 61 3.14 -7.15 -12.53
C ASP A 61 1.73 -6.61 -12.22
N ASP A 62 1.22 -6.84 -11.01
CA ASP A 62 -0.10 -6.36 -10.57
C ASP A 62 -0.16 -4.82 -10.45
N LEU A 63 0.95 -4.20 -10.06
CA LEU A 63 1.09 -2.74 -10.04
C LEU A 63 1.30 -2.16 -11.45
N GLY A 64 1.71 -2.99 -12.41
CA GLY A 64 2.07 -2.58 -13.76
C GLY A 64 3.35 -1.73 -13.81
N ARG A 65 4.24 -1.85 -12.81
CA ARG A 65 5.48 -1.08 -12.73
C ARG A 65 6.52 -1.77 -11.84
N SER A 66 7.79 -1.56 -12.18
CA SER A 66 8.90 -2.02 -11.34
C SER A 66 9.15 -1.07 -10.16
N LEU A 67 9.24 -1.64 -8.96
CA LEU A 67 9.52 -0.94 -7.71
C LEU A 67 11.01 -1.00 -7.35
N ILE A 68 11.71 -2.07 -7.71
CA ILE A 68 13.10 -2.33 -7.30
C ILE A 68 14.00 -2.48 -8.54
N ASP A 69 15.23 -1.98 -8.46
CA ASP A 69 16.25 -2.13 -9.50
C ASP A 69 16.97 -3.49 -9.43
N ASP A 70 17.81 -3.79 -10.43
CA ASP A 70 18.61 -5.01 -10.49
C ASP A 70 19.59 -5.16 -9.29
N ALA A 71 19.87 -4.07 -8.57
CA ALA A 71 20.74 -4.05 -7.39
C ALA A 71 19.97 -4.28 -6.07
N GLY A 72 18.64 -4.40 -6.12
CA GLY A 72 17.79 -4.60 -4.95
C GLY A 72 17.42 -3.30 -4.22
N ALA A 73 17.63 -2.13 -4.82
CA ALA A 73 17.23 -0.83 -4.28
C ALA A 73 15.92 -0.34 -4.90
N PHE A 74 15.12 0.44 -4.17
CA PHE A 74 13.91 1.01 -4.75
C PHE A 74 14.25 2.00 -5.88
N ASN A 75 13.60 1.84 -7.04
CA ASN A 75 13.71 2.75 -8.18
C ASN A 75 13.40 4.20 -7.80
N GLN A 76 12.47 4.37 -6.85
CA GLN A 76 12.16 5.64 -6.20
C GLN A 76 12.10 5.40 -4.69
N PRO A 77 12.83 6.17 -3.87
CA PRO A 77 12.77 5.99 -2.42
C PRO A 77 11.34 6.29 -1.93
N PRO A 78 10.82 5.52 -0.96
CA PRO A 78 9.58 5.88 -0.29
C PRO A 78 9.78 7.19 0.48
N GLU A 79 8.79 8.07 0.40
CA GLU A 79 8.75 9.33 1.15
C GLU A 79 8.48 9.07 2.63
N ILE A 80 7.72 8.02 2.93
CA ILE A 80 7.42 7.59 4.29
C ILE A 80 7.73 6.12 4.43
N ILE A 81 8.45 5.78 5.48
CA ILE A 81 8.62 4.42 5.98
C ILE A 81 8.13 4.40 7.42
N GLN A 82 7.03 3.71 7.68
CA GLN A 82 6.51 3.54 9.02
C GLN A 82 6.49 2.07 9.40
N ARG A 83 7.09 1.75 10.55
CA ARG A 83 7.04 0.41 11.13
C ARG A 83 5.91 0.36 12.16
N HIS A 84 5.00 -0.56 11.94
CA HIS A 84 3.92 -0.93 12.86
C HIS A 84 4.28 -2.22 13.61
N GLN A 85 3.34 -2.82 14.34
CA GLN A 85 3.67 -4.01 15.15
C GLN A 85 4.01 -5.22 14.27
N ARG A 86 3.23 -5.44 13.21
CA ARG A 86 3.36 -6.60 12.32
C ARG A 86 3.52 -6.22 10.85
N TRP A 87 3.54 -4.93 10.54
CA TRP A 87 3.58 -4.42 9.18
C TRP A 87 4.57 -3.26 9.01
N PHE A 88 5.17 -3.16 7.84
CA PHE A 88 5.71 -1.92 7.32
C PHE A 88 4.68 -1.26 6.43
N GLU A 89 4.57 0.05 6.54
CA GLU A 89 3.83 0.91 5.64
C GLU A 89 4.83 1.79 4.90
N LEU A 90 4.82 1.71 3.58
CA LEU A 90 5.67 2.49 2.70
C LEU A 90 4.78 3.38 1.84
N ALA A 91 5.00 4.69 1.86
CA ALA A 91 4.31 5.62 0.98
C ALA A 91 5.27 6.16 -0.07
N PHE A 92 4.91 6.02 -1.33
CA PHE A 92 5.63 6.56 -2.48
C PHE A 92 4.76 7.61 -3.14
N ILE A 93 5.36 8.71 -3.59
CA ILE A 93 4.70 9.67 -4.47
C ILE A 93 5.19 9.38 -5.89
N LEU A 94 4.26 8.97 -6.76
CA LEU A 94 4.60 8.41 -8.08
C LEU A 94 4.49 9.42 -9.21
N SER A 95 3.86 10.57 -8.96
CA SER A 95 3.59 11.61 -9.95
C SER A 95 3.61 12.99 -9.29
N ASP A 96 3.89 14.01 -10.09
CA ASP A 96 3.99 15.41 -9.66
C ASP A 96 2.65 15.99 -9.17
N ASP A 97 1.53 15.38 -9.55
CA ASP A 97 0.19 15.70 -9.05
C ASP A 97 -0.07 15.16 -7.63
N GLY A 98 0.88 14.42 -7.07
CA GLY A 98 0.80 13.86 -5.72
C GLY A 98 0.19 12.47 -5.65
N PHE A 99 -0.07 11.79 -6.77
CA PHE A 99 -0.61 10.43 -6.75
C PHE A 99 0.30 9.48 -5.95
N GLY A 100 -0.28 8.84 -4.94
CA GLY A 100 0.45 8.00 -3.99
C GLY A 100 0.32 6.49 -4.25
N LEU A 101 1.35 5.73 -3.88
CA LEU A 101 1.27 4.29 -3.64
C LEU A 101 1.55 4.02 -2.17
N ILE A 102 0.61 3.37 -1.49
CA ILE A 102 0.79 2.90 -0.11
C ILE A 102 0.92 1.38 -0.15
N LEU A 103 2.11 0.89 0.23
CA LEU A 103 2.44 -0.53 0.27
C LEU A 103 2.51 -1.01 1.72
N PHE A 104 1.69 -1.99 2.06
CA PHE A 104 1.73 -2.69 3.35
C PHE A 104 2.47 -4.02 3.18
N VAL A 105 3.61 -4.15 3.86
CA VAL A 105 4.46 -5.35 3.81
C VAL A 105 4.48 -6.02 5.19
N PRO A 106 4.14 -7.30 5.32
CA PRO A 106 4.19 -7.97 6.60
C PRO A 106 5.64 -8.05 7.08
N ILE A 107 5.86 -7.79 8.36
CA ILE A 107 7.16 -8.02 8.98
C ILE A 107 7.30 -9.53 9.16
N ASP A 108 8.29 -10.11 8.49
CA ASP A 108 8.62 -11.50 8.73
C ASP A 108 9.21 -11.64 10.14
N MET A 109 8.40 -12.16 11.06
CA MET A 109 8.81 -12.45 12.44
C MET A 109 9.67 -13.73 12.53
N SER A 110 9.97 -14.37 11.39
CA SER A 110 10.86 -15.54 11.29
C SER A 110 12.33 -15.17 11.19
N SER A 111 12.66 -13.90 10.94
CA SER A 111 14.05 -13.46 10.89
C SER A 111 14.57 -13.20 12.32
N PRO A 112 15.62 -13.91 12.78
CA PRO A 112 16.19 -13.79 14.12
C PRO A 112 16.86 -12.44 14.38
#